data_AF-A0A2V4VT59-F1
#
_entry.id   AF-A0A2V4VT59-F1
#
_cell.length_a   1.000
_cell.length_b   1.000
_cell.length_c   1.000
_cell.angle_alpha   90.00
_cell.angle_beta   90.00
_cell.angle_gamma   90.00
#
_symmetry.space_group_name_H-M   'P 1'
#
loop_
_entity.id
_entity.type
_entity.pdbx_description
1 polymer ?
#
loop_
_entity_poly.entity_id
_entity_poly.type
_entity_poly.pdbx_seq_one_letter_code
_entity_poly.pdbx_strand_id
1 'polypeptide(L)'
;MKRVNLFICITVILLLTACQSSQQLKPITEETINFDMNTAMEMVKTKEKMIVDLAMREKVSKLEYKEIERSLIEEFGSRAQDILAILFIHDMDADPDAAISINKNTLYPTVFHKGIKITNAVVYKSEFENPFFNQTTLRIREEYVGNDEKLKNWNREYIFEPNENNDWELSGFSGTMNFLGEDYSINYLELEMTNRE
;
A
#
# COMPACT_ATOMS: atom_id res chain seq x y z
N MET A 1 -32.50 5.76 49.11
CA MET A 1 -31.38 6.16 48.23
C MET A 1 -30.56 4.98 47.69
N LYS A 2 -30.08 4.02 48.50
CA LYS A 2 -29.27 2.88 48.01
C LYS A 2 -29.94 1.98 46.95
N ARG A 3 -31.25 1.73 47.06
CA ARG A 3 -32.01 0.90 46.09
C ARG A 3 -32.26 1.58 44.74
N VAL A 4 -32.45 2.91 44.74
CA VAL A 4 -32.68 3.69 43.50
C VAL A 4 -31.38 3.78 42.68
N ASN A 5 -30.24 3.98 43.35
CA ASN A 5 -28.94 3.98 42.68
C ASN A 5 -28.58 2.62 42.08
N LEU A 6 -28.97 1.52 42.74
CA LEU A 6 -28.76 0.16 42.21
C LEU A 6 -29.59 -0.09 40.95
N PHE A 7 -30.85 0.37 40.93
CA PHE A 7 -31.69 0.28 39.73
C PHE A 7 -31.13 1.11 38.58
N ILE A 8 -30.66 2.33 38.84
CA ILE A 8 -30.05 3.18 37.81
C ILE A 8 -28.77 2.54 37.25
N CYS A 9 -27.91 1.96 38.10
CA CYS A 9 -26.71 1.25 37.65
C CYS A 9 -27.04 0.04 36.77
N ILE A 10 -28.05 -0.76 37.12
CA ILE A 10 -28.44 -1.93 36.33
C ILE A 10 -29.00 -1.50 34.96
N THR A 11 -29.82 -0.44 34.92
CA THR A 11 -30.36 0.08 33.66
C THR A 11 -29.27 0.65 32.76
N VAL A 12 -28.27 1.35 33.32
CA VAL A 12 -27.11 1.86 32.56
C VAL A 12 -26.26 0.71 32.01
N ILE A 13 -26.03 -0.35 32.79
CA ILE A 13 -25.29 -1.54 32.31
C ILE A 13 -26.05 -2.24 31.17
N LEU A 14 -27.37 -2.41 31.30
CA LEU A 14 -28.20 -3.02 30.25
C LEU A 14 -28.21 -2.20 28.95
N LEU A 15 -28.26 -0.86 29.06
CA LEU A 15 -28.18 0.04 27.91
C LEU A 15 -26.79 0.01 27.24
N LEU A 16 -25.71 -0.17 28.02
CA LEU A 16 -24.35 -0.30 27.49
C LEU A 16 -24.11 -1.67 26.81
N THR A 17 -24.79 -2.74 27.24
CA THR A 17 -24.71 -4.07 26.60
C THR A 17 -25.56 -4.21 25.35
N ALA A 18 -26.55 -3.32 25.14
CA ALA A 18 -27.42 -3.34 23.95
C ALA A 18 -26.74 -2.80 22.68
N CYS A 19 -25.54 -2.20 22.80
CA CYS A 19 -24.73 -1.73 21.67
C CYS A 19 -23.77 -2.79 21.10
N GLN A 20 -23.93 -4.08 21.44
CA GLN A 20 -23.00 -5.15 21.04
C GLN A 20 -23.56 -6.12 19.98
N SER A 21 -24.39 -5.64 19.06
CA SER A 21 -24.65 -6.38 17.83
C SER A 21 -24.56 -5.47 16.61
N SER A 22 -23.36 -4.97 16.30
CA SER A 22 -23.05 -4.76 14.90
C SER A 22 -23.04 -6.15 14.27
N GLN A 23 -24.14 -6.57 13.63
CA GLN A 23 -24.12 -7.73 12.75
C GLN A 23 -23.00 -7.47 11.74
N GLN A 24 -21.87 -8.14 11.94
CA GLN A 24 -20.75 -8.03 11.03
C GLN A 24 -21.22 -8.65 9.72
N LEU A 25 -21.21 -7.87 8.64
CA LEU A 25 -21.54 -8.35 7.30
C LEU A 25 -20.62 -9.54 7.01
N LYS A 26 -21.23 -10.68 6.69
CA LYS A 26 -20.50 -11.89 6.31
C LYS A 26 -20.72 -12.16 4.82
N PRO A 27 -19.67 -12.55 4.09
CA PRO A 27 -19.84 -13.00 2.72
C PRO A 27 -20.65 -14.31 2.69
N ILE A 28 -21.41 -14.49 1.61
CA ILE A 28 -22.10 -15.75 1.27
C ILE A 28 -21.08 -16.77 0.77
N THR A 29 -20.11 -16.29 0.00
CA THR A 29 -19.08 -17.09 -0.65
C THR A 29 -17.75 -16.35 -0.59
N GLU A 30 -16.69 -17.11 -0.34
CA GLU A 30 -15.31 -16.64 -0.37
C GLU A 30 -14.50 -17.59 -1.25
N GLU A 31 -13.70 -17.04 -2.14
CA GLU A 31 -12.81 -17.79 -3.01
C GLU A 31 -11.41 -17.18 -2.96
N THR A 32 -10.39 -18.02 -2.85
CA THR A 32 -8.99 -17.61 -2.97
C THR A 32 -8.34 -18.44 -4.06
N ILE A 33 -7.84 -17.77 -5.09
CA ILE A 33 -7.23 -18.39 -6.27
C ILE A 33 -5.77 -17.98 -6.34
N ASN A 34 -4.87 -18.93 -6.55
CA ASN A 34 -3.46 -18.61 -6.79
C ASN A 34 -3.31 -17.80 -8.08
N PHE A 35 -2.54 -16.72 -7.99
CA PHE A 35 -2.19 -15.90 -9.13
C PHE A 35 -0.81 -16.29 -9.67
N ASP A 36 -0.54 -16.00 -10.95
CA ASP A 36 0.76 -16.28 -11.54
C ASP A 36 1.86 -15.46 -10.87
N MET A 37 2.81 -16.14 -10.23
CA MET A 37 3.86 -15.50 -9.46
C MET A 37 4.80 -14.67 -10.33
N ASN A 38 5.04 -15.06 -11.58
CA ASN A 38 5.93 -14.29 -12.47
C ASN A 38 5.29 -12.96 -12.83
N THR A 39 4.00 -12.98 -13.16
CA THR A 39 3.21 -11.78 -13.43
C THR A 39 3.14 -10.90 -12.19
N ALA A 40 2.90 -11.47 -11.01
CA ALA A 40 2.90 -10.73 -9.76
C ALA A 40 4.24 -10.01 -9.49
N MET A 41 5.35 -10.72 -9.70
CA MET A 41 6.69 -10.14 -9.56
C MET A 41 6.93 -8.98 -10.53
N GLU A 42 6.55 -9.13 -11.80
CA GLU A 42 6.73 -8.08 -12.81
C GLU A 42 5.85 -6.86 -12.55
N MET A 43 4.60 -7.07 -12.10
CA MET A 43 3.70 -5.98 -11.70
C MET A 43 4.32 -5.13 -10.58
N VAL A 44 4.82 -5.78 -9.51
CA VAL A 44 5.42 -5.07 -8.38
C VAL A 44 6.74 -4.39 -8.79
N LYS A 45 7.64 -5.12 -9.47
CA LYS A 45 8.93 -4.56 -9.93
C LYS A 45 8.77 -3.36 -10.86
N THR A 46 7.79 -3.38 -11.76
CA THR A 46 7.54 -2.26 -12.68
C THR A 46 7.18 -1.00 -11.91
N LYS A 47 6.23 -1.10 -10.98
CA LYS A 47 5.81 0.02 -10.12
C LYS A 47 6.94 0.52 -9.23
N GLU A 48 7.60 -0.39 -8.53
CA GLU A 48 8.71 -0.07 -7.63
C GLU A 48 9.87 0.60 -8.38
N LYS A 49 10.20 0.13 -9.59
CA LYS A 49 11.28 0.70 -10.40
C LYS A 49 11.02 2.16 -10.73
N MET A 50 9.78 2.54 -11.07
CA MET A 50 9.44 3.95 -11.32
C MET A 50 9.72 4.82 -10.10
N ILE A 51 9.41 4.32 -8.91
CA ILE A 51 9.69 5.03 -7.66
C ILE A 51 11.20 5.12 -7.40
N VAL A 52 11.98 4.04 -7.63
CA VAL A 52 13.46 4.09 -7.54
C VAL A 52 14.03 5.15 -8.47
N ASP A 53 13.64 5.12 -9.74
CA ASP A 53 14.18 5.99 -10.79
C ASP A 53 13.90 7.48 -10.48
N LEU A 54 12.81 7.78 -9.77
CA LEU A 54 12.50 9.11 -9.26
C LEU A 54 13.30 9.44 -8.00
N ALA A 55 13.37 8.54 -7.01
CA ALA A 55 14.07 8.76 -5.75
C ALA A 55 15.59 9.04 -5.92
N MET A 56 16.19 8.54 -7.01
CA MET A 56 17.58 8.80 -7.36
C MET A 56 17.84 10.22 -7.89
N ARG A 57 16.79 10.99 -8.21
CA ARG A 57 16.89 12.38 -8.70
C ARG A 57 16.76 13.37 -7.55
N GLU A 58 17.40 14.53 -7.67
CA GLU A 58 17.23 15.63 -6.71
C GLU A 58 16.06 16.53 -7.07
N LYS A 59 15.93 16.83 -8.35
CA LYS A 59 14.94 17.74 -8.90
C LYS A 59 14.64 17.36 -10.35
N VAL A 60 13.51 17.83 -10.85
CA VAL A 60 13.10 17.66 -12.25
C VAL A 60 12.65 19.01 -12.81
N SER A 61 12.84 19.21 -14.10
CA SER A 61 12.22 20.32 -14.82
C SER A 61 10.69 20.15 -14.87
N LYS A 62 9.96 21.22 -15.17
CA LYS A 62 8.51 21.17 -15.39
C LYS A 62 8.10 20.21 -16.50
N LEU A 63 8.89 20.14 -17.57
CA LEU A 63 8.59 19.26 -18.70
C LEU A 63 8.69 17.80 -18.27
N GLU A 64 9.79 17.45 -17.58
CA GLU A 64 9.97 16.12 -17.00
C GLU A 64 8.87 15.79 -15.98
N TYR A 65 8.47 16.74 -15.12
CA TYR A 65 7.38 16.51 -14.17
C TYR A 65 6.07 16.13 -14.89
N LYS A 66 5.71 16.81 -15.98
CA LYS A 66 4.50 16.47 -16.76
C LYS A 66 4.59 15.07 -17.39
N GLU A 67 5.78 14.68 -17.85
CA GLU A 67 6.01 13.35 -18.38
C GLU A 67 5.89 12.28 -17.28
N ILE A 68 6.47 12.54 -16.12
CA ILE A 68 6.39 11.68 -14.93
C ILE A 68 4.95 11.56 -14.45
N GLU A 69 4.22 12.67 -14.34
CA GLU A 69 2.80 12.69 -13.96
C GLU A 69 1.98 11.81 -14.90
N ARG A 70 2.16 11.96 -16.22
CA ARG A 70 1.46 11.13 -17.21
C ARG A 70 1.79 9.65 -17.03
N SER A 71 3.06 9.30 -16.89
CA SER A 71 3.47 7.90 -16.70
C SER A 71 2.98 7.32 -15.37
N LEU A 72 2.96 8.10 -14.29
CA LEU A 72 2.39 7.66 -13.02
C LEU A 72 0.88 7.48 -13.10
N ILE A 73 0.15 8.35 -13.81
CA ILE A 73 -1.29 8.17 -14.06
C ILE A 73 -1.57 6.88 -14.83
N GLU A 74 -0.77 6.59 -15.84
CA GLU A 74 -0.90 5.35 -16.63
C GLU A 74 -0.65 4.10 -15.77
N GLU A 75 0.37 4.13 -14.92
CA GLU A 75 0.76 2.96 -14.14
C GLU A 75 -0.04 2.79 -12.83
N PHE A 76 -0.40 3.89 -12.16
CA PHE A 76 -1.01 3.87 -10.82
C PHE A 76 -2.47 4.33 -10.80
N GLY A 77 -3.02 4.76 -11.94
CA GLY A 77 -4.42 5.15 -12.06
C GLY A 77 -4.83 6.20 -11.03
N SER A 78 -5.89 5.92 -10.28
CA SER A 78 -6.43 6.82 -9.26
C SER A 78 -5.44 7.19 -8.15
N ARG A 79 -4.40 6.37 -7.90
CA ARG A 79 -3.38 6.61 -6.87
C ARG A 79 -2.22 7.48 -7.32
N ALA A 80 -2.13 7.82 -8.60
CA ALA A 80 -1.01 8.60 -9.11
C ALA A 80 -0.85 9.95 -8.41
N GLN A 81 -1.96 10.65 -8.12
CA GLN A 81 -1.93 11.96 -7.47
C GLN A 81 -1.47 11.87 -6.01
N ASP A 82 -1.89 10.82 -5.29
CA ASP A 82 -1.40 10.55 -3.92
C ASP A 82 0.13 10.34 -3.95
N ILE A 83 0.63 9.55 -4.90
CA ILE A 83 2.06 9.26 -5.06
C ILE A 83 2.84 10.53 -5.45
N LEU A 84 2.32 11.34 -6.37
CA LEU A 84 2.93 12.61 -6.77
C LEU A 84 3.07 13.56 -5.58
N ALA A 85 2.02 13.69 -4.76
CA ALA A 85 2.02 14.53 -3.57
C ALA A 85 3.02 14.04 -2.50
N ILE A 86 3.27 12.73 -2.44
CA ILE A 86 4.28 12.12 -1.56
C ILE A 86 5.70 12.40 -2.07
N LEU A 87 5.93 12.28 -3.38
CA LEU A 87 7.26 12.34 -4.00
C LEU A 87 7.75 13.74 -4.34
N PHE A 88 6.87 14.72 -4.53
CA PHE A 88 7.27 16.07 -4.94
C PHE A 88 6.97 17.10 -3.86
N ILE A 89 7.95 17.99 -3.62
CA ILE A 89 7.81 19.13 -2.73
C ILE A 89 7.34 20.31 -3.58
N HIS A 90 6.06 20.66 -3.46
CA HIS A 90 5.53 21.86 -4.08
C HIS A 90 5.79 23.07 -3.16
N ASP A 91 6.87 23.79 -3.46
CA ASP A 91 7.13 25.08 -2.85
C ASP A 91 6.28 26.15 -3.55
N MET A 92 5.30 26.70 -2.84
CA MET A 92 4.40 27.73 -3.35
C MET A 92 5.10 29.08 -3.58
N ASP A 93 6.25 29.31 -2.94
CA ASP A 93 7.01 30.56 -3.02
C ASP A 93 8.15 30.47 -4.07
N ALA A 94 8.34 29.31 -4.69
CA ALA A 94 9.35 29.13 -5.73
C ALA A 94 9.02 29.93 -7.00
N ASP A 95 10.07 30.38 -7.70
CA ASP A 95 9.93 30.95 -9.04
C ASP A 95 9.08 30.01 -9.88
N PRO A 96 8.04 30.52 -10.58
CA PRO A 96 7.22 29.71 -11.46
C PRO A 96 8.07 28.78 -12.30
N ASP A 97 9.20 29.20 -12.86
CA ASP A 97 10.07 28.40 -13.75
C ASP A 97 11.16 27.57 -13.05
N ALA A 98 11.16 27.54 -11.72
CA ALA A 98 12.07 26.70 -10.95
C ALA A 98 11.86 25.20 -11.23
N ALA A 99 12.93 24.44 -11.07
CA ALA A 99 12.86 22.98 -11.02
C ALA A 99 12.11 22.52 -9.76
N ILE A 100 11.36 21.44 -9.88
CA ILE A 100 10.55 20.87 -8.80
C ILE A 100 11.41 19.88 -8.02
N SER A 101 11.47 20.04 -6.70
CA SER A 101 12.28 19.20 -5.82
C SER A 101 11.59 17.88 -5.50
N ILE A 102 12.36 16.80 -5.42
CA ILE A 102 11.87 15.49 -5.05
C ILE A 102 12.06 15.28 -3.54
N ASN A 103 11.00 14.85 -2.87
CA ASN A 103 11.03 14.39 -1.51
C ASN A 103 11.67 13.00 -1.47
N LYS A 104 12.95 12.95 -1.11
CA LYS A 104 13.68 11.69 -1.03
C LYS A 104 13.21 10.81 0.11
N ASN A 105 12.44 11.27 1.09
CA ASN A 105 12.23 10.52 2.33
C ASN A 105 10.87 9.81 2.46
N THR A 106 10.14 9.52 1.37
CA THR A 106 8.68 9.26 1.52
C THR A 106 8.04 8.05 0.84
N LEU A 107 8.74 7.23 0.06
CA LEU A 107 8.29 5.87 -0.28
C LEU A 107 9.45 5.14 -0.93
N TYR A 108 9.88 4.01 -0.35
CA TYR A 108 11.00 3.26 -0.91
C TYR A 108 10.61 1.88 -1.40
N PRO A 109 11.09 1.54 -2.60
CA PRO A 109 11.12 0.19 -3.11
C PRO A 109 11.83 -0.75 -2.16
N THR A 110 11.25 -1.92 -1.92
CA THR A 110 11.87 -2.95 -1.08
C THR A 110 12.14 -4.24 -1.85
N VAL A 111 11.49 -4.46 -3.00
CA VAL A 111 11.68 -5.65 -3.84
C VAL A 111 13.09 -5.77 -4.42
N PHE A 112 13.86 -4.68 -4.39
CA PHE A 112 15.25 -4.64 -4.85
C PHE A 112 16.26 -4.86 -3.72
N HIS A 113 15.82 -5.12 -2.50
CA HIS A 113 16.70 -5.35 -1.34
C HIS A 113 16.91 -6.83 -1.06
N LYS A 114 18.14 -7.19 -0.69
CA LYS A 114 18.51 -8.56 -0.35
C LYS A 114 17.63 -9.09 0.76
N GLY A 115 17.02 -10.24 0.50
CA GLY A 115 16.16 -10.92 1.46
C GLY A 115 14.72 -10.45 1.44
N ILE A 116 14.31 -9.49 0.61
CA ILE A 116 12.90 -9.21 0.36
C ILE A 116 12.45 -10.04 -0.85
N LYS A 117 11.33 -10.75 -0.70
CA LYS A 117 10.79 -11.61 -1.75
C LYS A 117 9.28 -11.49 -1.84
N ILE A 118 8.76 -11.56 -3.05
CA ILE A 118 7.35 -11.84 -3.29
C ILE A 118 7.12 -13.31 -2.95
N THR A 119 6.36 -13.59 -1.88
CA THR A 119 6.16 -14.96 -1.37
C THR A 119 4.79 -15.52 -1.69
N ASN A 120 3.81 -14.66 -1.95
CA ASN A 120 2.45 -15.08 -2.26
C ASN A 120 1.76 -14.09 -3.21
N ALA A 121 0.91 -14.61 -4.10
CA ALA A 121 0.05 -13.80 -4.94
C ALA A 121 -1.28 -14.53 -5.12
N VAL A 122 -2.37 -13.89 -4.69
CA VAL A 122 -3.71 -14.50 -4.72
C VAL A 122 -4.77 -13.51 -5.16
N VAL A 123 -5.75 -13.99 -5.92
CA VAL A 123 -7.01 -13.30 -6.14
C VAL A 123 -7.98 -13.75 -5.07
N TYR A 124 -8.40 -12.82 -4.23
CA TYR A 124 -9.45 -13.00 -3.24
C TYR A 124 -10.76 -12.43 -3.77
N LYS A 125 -11.83 -13.23 -3.70
CA LYS A 125 -13.19 -12.81 -4.05
C LYS A 125 -14.11 -13.06 -2.88
N SER A 126 -15.00 -12.12 -2.62
CA SER A 126 -16.07 -12.28 -1.64
C SER A 126 -17.38 -11.73 -2.19
N GLU A 127 -18.43 -12.53 -2.12
CA GLU A 127 -19.78 -12.13 -2.54
C GLU A 127 -20.68 -12.00 -1.31
N PHE A 128 -21.50 -10.96 -1.27
CA PHE A 128 -22.42 -10.66 -0.18
C PHE A 128 -23.86 -10.64 -0.68
N GLU A 129 -24.83 -10.70 0.24
CA GLU A 129 -26.26 -10.60 -0.10
C GLU A 129 -26.60 -9.29 -0.84
N ASN A 130 -25.95 -8.20 -0.45
CA ASN A 130 -25.99 -6.95 -1.20
C ASN A 130 -24.76 -6.88 -2.12
N PRO A 131 -24.95 -6.91 -3.47
CA PRO A 131 -23.86 -6.88 -4.44
C PRO A 131 -22.95 -5.66 -4.33
N PHE A 132 -23.41 -4.58 -3.72
CA PHE A 132 -22.60 -3.39 -3.43
C PHE A 132 -21.35 -3.72 -2.59
N PHE A 133 -21.41 -4.75 -1.74
CA PHE A 133 -20.28 -5.18 -0.92
C PHE A 133 -19.42 -6.26 -1.59
N ASN A 134 -19.74 -6.71 -2.80
CA ASN A 134 -18.91 -7.68 -3.50
C ASN A 134 -17.52 -7.11 -3.72
N GLN A 135 -16.50 -7.94 -3.52
CA GLN A 135 -15.11 -7.54 -3.67
C GLN A 135 -14.34 -8.56 -4.48
N THR A 136 -13.45 -8.08 -5.32
CA THR A 136 -12.43 -8.87 -6.01
C THR A 136 -11.13 -8.10 -5.90
N THR A 137 -10.15 -8.68 -5.20
CA THR A 137 -8.85 -8.06 -4.97
C THR A 137 -7.73 -9.02 -5.31
N LEU A 138 -6.74 -8.57 -6.08
CA LEU A 138 -5.46 -9.26 -6.18
C LEU A 138 -4.55 -8.75 -5.06
N ARG A 139 -4.01 -9.68 -4.28
CA ARG A 139 -3.08 -9.40 -3.18
C ARG A 139 -1.74 -10.02 -3.50
N ILE A 140 -0.70 -9.19 -3.57
CA ILE A 140 0.68 -9.62 -3.80
C ILE A 140 1.46 -9.31 -2.54
N ARG A 141 2.02 -10.34 -1.90
CA ARG A 141 2.71 -10.24 -0.62
C ARG A 141 4.22 -10.29 -0.79
N GLU A 142 4.89 -9.30 -0.21
CA GLU A 142 6.32 -9.25 0.03
C GLU A 142 6.63 -9.62 1.47
N GLU A 143 7.69 -10.39 1.69
CA GLU A 143 8.19 -10.76 3.01
C GLU A 143 9.72 -10.70 3.07
N TYR A 144 10.23 -10.44 4.27
CA TYR A 144 11.64 -10.59 4.56
C TYR A 144 11.96 -12.06 4.91
N VAL A 145 12.86 -12.66 4.15
CA VAL A 145 13.29 -14.06 4.28
C VAL A 145 14.76 -14.20 4.73
N GLY A 146 15.37 -13.11 5.19
CA GLY A 146 16.74 -13.11 5.72
C GLY A 146 16.80 -13.42 7.22
N ASN A 147 17.96 -13.15 7.81
CA ASN A 147 18.27 -13.52 9.21
C ASN A 147 18.30 -12.33 10.18
N ASP A 148 17.95 -11.11 9.74
CA ASP A 148 17.83 -9.96 10.63
C ASP A 148 16.58 -10.07 11.52
N GLU A 149 16.79 -10.30 12.82
CA GLU A 149 15.72 -10.42 13.80
C GLU A 149 14.84 -9.15 13.90
N LYS A 150 15.34 -7.97 13.53
CA LYS A 150 14.52 -6.74 13.53
C LYS A 150 13.45 -6.74 12.44
N LEU A 151 13.66 -7.50 11.38
CA LEU A 151 12.72 -7.65 10.26
C LEU A 151 11.91 -8.95 10.36
N LYS A 152 11.92 -9.60 11.52
CA LYS A 152 11.12 -10.80 11.74
C LYS A 152 9.64 -10.51 11.55
N ASN A 153 8.98 -11.30 10.71
CA ASN A 153 7.59 -11.12 10.29
C ASN A 153 7.33 -9.84 9.48
N TRP A 154 8.37 -9.13 9.03
CA TRP A 154 8.20 -8.00 8.13
C TRP A 154 7.50 -8.49 6.85
N ASN A 155 6.42 -7.81 6.51
CA ASN A 155 5.66 -8.05 5.29
C ASN A 155 4.96 -6.78 4.83
N ARG A 156 4.70 -6.72 3.54
CA ARG A 156 3.91 -5.69 2.87
C ARG A 156 3.05 -6.36 1.81
N GLU A 157 1.79 -5.99 1.70
CA GLU A 157 0.93 -6.48 0.61
C GLU A 157 0.50 -5.32 -0.28
N TYR A 158 0.62 -5.53 -1.59
CA TYR A 158 0.03 -4.69 -2.62
C TYR A 158 -1.39 -5.19 -2.86
N ILE A 159 -2.34 -4.28 -2.81
CA ILE A 159 -3.75 -4.57 -3.04
C ILE A 159 -4.13 -3.94 -4.36
N PHE A 160 -4.65 -4.77 -5.27
CA PHE A 160 -5.14 -4.37 -6.57
C PHE A 160 -6.61 -4.68 -6.69
N GLU A 161 -7.33 -3.83 -7.41
CA GLU A 161 -8.75 -3.99 -7.74
C GLU A 161 -8.94 -3.91 -9.26
N PRO A 162 -9.91 -4.63 -9.83
CA PRO A 162 -10.20 -4.53 -11.25
C PRO A 162 -10.78 -3.14 -11.57
N ASN A 163 -10.23 -2.48 -12.59
CA ASN A 163 -10.78 -1.24 -13.13
C ASN A 163 -11.93 -1.52 -14.12
N GLU A 164 -12.45 -0.47 -14.77
CA GLU A 164 -13.55 -0.57 -15.75
C GLU A 164 -13.23 -1.47 -16.96
N ASN A 165 -11.95 -1.69 -17.26
CA ASN A 165 -11.50 -2.58 -18.34
C ASN A 165 -11.22 -4.02 -17.87
N ASN A 166 -11.43 -4.32 -16.58
CA ASN A 166 -11.01 -5.55 -15.90
C ASN A 166 -9.48 -5.74 -15.79
N ASP A 167 -8.71 -4.66 -15.91
CA ASP A 167 -7.27 -4.69 -15.61
C ASP A 167 -7.04 -4.39 -14.12
N TRP A 168 -5.94 -4.90 -13.57
CA TRP A 168 -5.58 -4.70 -12.16
C TRP A 168 -4.98 -3.31 -11.93
N GLU A 169 -5.71 -2.46 -11.19
CA GLU A 169 -5.23 -1.15 -10.72
C GLU A 169 -4.82 -1.23 -9.24
N LEU A 170 -3.72 -0.57 -8.87
CA LEU A 170 -3.28 -0.53 -7.47
C LEU A 170 -4.28 0.28 -6.62
N SER A 171 -4.95 -0.36 -5.67
CA SER A 171 -5.89 0.31 -4.76
C SER A 171 -5.24 0.71 -3.44
N GLY A 172 -4.17 0.04 -3.01
CA GLY A 172 -3.41 0.43 -1.83
C GLY A 172 -2.40 -0.60 -1.34
N PHE A 173 -1.98 -0.41 -0.09
CA PHE A 173 -1.01 -1.25 0.60
C PHE A 173 -1.54 -1.67 1.97
N SER A 174 -1.10 -2.83 2.46
CA SER A 174 -1.24 -3.25 3.85
C SER A 174 0.09 -3.75 4.42
N GLY A 175 0.16 -3.90 5.74
CA GLY A 175 1.38 -4.33 6.43
C GLY A 175 2.32 -3.17 6.74
N THR A 176 3.63 -3.40 6.59
CA THR A 176 4.66 -2.45 6.99
C THR A 176 5.12 -1.64 5.79
N MET A 177 5.00 -0.30 5.86
CA MET A 177 5.36 0.57 4.74
C MET A 177 6.88 0.61 4.47
N ASN A 178 7.70 0.64 5.54
CA ASN A 178 9.16 0.69 5.50
C ASN A 178 9.80 -0.40 6.38
N PHE A 179 11.11 -0.63 6.27
CA PHE A 179 11.82 -1.64 7.08
C PHE A 179 11.70 -1.44 8.60
N LEU A 180 11.76 -0.20 9.08
CA LEU A 180 11.76 0.13 10.52
C LEU A 180 10.52 0.94 10.98
N GLY A 181 9.42 0.91 10.23
CA GLY A 181 8.22 1.66 10.55
C GLY A 181 8.30 3.14 10.15
N GLU A 182 8.30 4.05 11.13
CA GLU A 182 8.22 5.51 10.90
C GLU A 182 9.56 6.13 10.46
N ASP A 183 10.69 5.56 10.88
CA ASP A 183 12.02 6.04 10.49
C ASP A 183 12.43 5.46 9.12
N TYR A 184 12.57 6.35 8.14
CA TYR A 184 12.95 5.99 6.77
C TYR A 184 14.45 5.66 6.68
N SER A 185 14.77 4.46 6.22
CA SER A 185 16.15 4.03 5.96
C SER A 185 16.26 3.16 4.72
N ILE A 186 16.43 3.80 3.56
CA ILE A 186 16.60 3.12 2.26
C ILE A 186 17.82 2.19 2.24
N ASN A 187 18.84 2.49 3.04
CA ASN A 187 20.08 1.73 3.11
C ASN A 187 20.09 0.71 4.25
N TYR A 188 18.93 0.40 4.85
CA TYR A 188 18.85 -0.57 5.94
C TYR A 188 19.27 -1.98 5.49
N LEU A 189 18.77 -2.40 4.31
CA LEU A 189 19.22 -3.60 3.63
C LEU A 189 20.11 -3.23 2.44
N GLU A 190 20.98 -4.16 2.04
CA GLU A 190 21.74 -4.04 0.80
C GLU A 190 20.81 -4.23 -0.41
N LEU A 191 21.04 -3.48 -1.48
CA LEU A 191 20.36 -3.72 -2.76
C LEU A 191 20.89 -5.01 -3.42
N GLU A 192 20.02 -5.77 -4.07
CA GLU A 192 20.40 -6.93 -4.90
C GLU A 192 21.20 -6.50 -6.15
N MET A 193 21.21 -5.21 -6.50
CA MET A 193 21.98 -4.67 -7.63
C MET A 193 23.36 -4.13 -7.22
N THR A 194 24.30 -5.06 -6.99
CA THR A 194 25.74 -4.86 -7.26
C THR A 194 26.22 -6.09 -8.02
N ASN A 195 25.80 -6.21 -9.29
CA ASN A 195 26.42 -7.02 -10.35
C ASN A 195 25.67 -6.71 -11.66
N ARG A 196 25.90 -5.51 -12.19
CA ARG A 196 25.73 -5.22 -13.62
C ARG A 196 27.05 -4.61 -14.08
N GLU A 197 27.95 -5.50 -14.50
CA GLU A 197 28.99 -5.18 -15.48
C GLU A 197 28.33 -4.98 -16.86
#